data_AF-X1U2Q3-F1
#
_entry.id   AF-X1U2Q3-F1
#
_cell.length_a   1.000
_cell.length_b   1.000
_cell.length_c   1.000
_cell.angle_alpha   90.00
_cell.angle_beta   90.00
_cell.angle_gamma   90.00
#
_symmetry.space_group_name_H-M   'P 1'
#
loop_
_entity.id
_entity.type
_entity.pdbx_description
1 polymer ?
#
loop_
_entity_poly.entity_id
_entity_poly.type
_entity_poly.pdbx_seq_one_letter_code
_entity_poly.pdbx_strand_id
1 'polypeptide(L)'
;ATYVIKRLIREEKIYEIPANMELGSREGMQTLDQALADLVRSGIVTQEEAVMKTSNPVKLNELLRIQQESSRFQTSGEAMALHNPV
;
A
#
# COMPACT_ATOMS: atom_id res chain seq x y z
N ALA A 1 -17.85 -7.69 7.12
CA ALA A 1 -17.23 -6.99 8.27
C ALA A 1 -16.64 -8.00 9.24
N THR A 2 -15.31 -8.06 9.31
CA THR A 2 -14.53 -9.01 10.12
C THR A 2 -14.88 -8.89 11.60
N TYR A 3 -14.84 -10.02 12.32
CA TYR A 3 -15.16 -10.11 13.75
C TYR A 3 -14.42 -9.06 14.59
N VAL A 4 -13.17 -8.75 14.22
CA VAL A 4 -12.29 -7.79 14.88
C VAL A 4 -12.89 -6.38 14.93
N ILE A 5 -13.36 -5.83 13.81
CA ILE A 5 -13.94 -4.48 13.77
C ILE A 5 -15.22 -4.40 14.62
N LYS A 6 -16.06 -5.44 14.56
CA LYS A 6 -17.27 -5.51 15.40
C LYS A 6 -16.95 -5.53 16.89
N ARG A 7 -15.84 -6.19 17.27
CA ARG A 7 -15.35 -6.22 18.65
C ARG A 7 -14.83 -4.85 19.07
N LEU A 8 -14.00 -4.20 18.25
CA LEU A 8 -13.43 -2.87 18.54
C LEU A 8 -14.51 -1.80 18.73
N ILE A 9 -15.58 -1.84 17.92
CA ILE A 9 -16.73 -0.93 18.06
C ILE A 9 -17.43 -1.15 19.42
N ARG A 10 -17.65 -2.41 19.82
CA ARG A 10 -18.29 -2.73 21.12
C ARG A 10 -17.42 -2.38 22.32
N GLU A 11 -16.10 -2.42 22.17
CA GLU A 11 -15.14 -2.07 23.22
C GLU A 11 -14.79 -0.57 23.24
N GLU A 12 -15.45 0.27 22.41
CA GLU A 12 -15.16 1.71 22.25
C GLU A 12 -13.72 2.02 21.82
N LYS A 13 -13.01 1.02 21.27
CA LYS A 13 -11.62 1.10 20.78
C LYS A 13 -11.56 1.53 19.32
N ILE A 14 -12.29 2.60 18.99
CA ILE A 14 -12.43 3.10 17.62
C ILE A 14 -11.07 3.53 17.05
N TYR A 15 -10.17 4.01 17.91
CA TYR A 15 -8.81 4.42 17.55
C TYR A 15 -7.92 3.26 17.08
N GLU A 16 -8.26 2.00 17.40
CA GLU A 16 -7.51 0.82 16.93
C GLU A 16 -7.98 0.35 15.54
N ILE A 17 -9.11 0.85 15.04
CA ILE A 17 -9.67 0.44 13.75
C ILE A 17 -8.69 0.70 12.60
N PRO A 18 -8.05 1.89 12.47
CA PRO A 18 -7.10 2.14 11.39
C PRO A 18 -5.92 1.18 11.39
N ALA A 19 -5.33 0.90 12.56
CA ALA A 19 -4.22 -0.05 12.68
C ALA A 19 -4.64 -1.48 12.31
N ASN A 20 -5.84 -1.90 12.70
CA ASN A 20 -6.38 -3.21 12.32
C ASN A 20 -6.72 -3.27 10.82
N MET A 21 -7.17 -2.18 10.22
CA MET A 21 -7.38 -2.10 8.76
C MET A 21 -6.07 -2.18 7.98
N GLU A 22 -4.99 -1.55 8.47
CA GLU A 22 -3.66 -1.67 7.87
C GLU A 22 -3.18 -3.13 7.89
N LEU A 23 -3.34 -3.82 9.02
CA LEU A 23 -2.96 -5.22 9.18
C LEU A 23 -3.86 -6.19 8.40
N GLY A 24 -5.15 -5.86 8.28
CA GLY A 24 -6.17 -6.62 7.57
C GLY A 24 -6.10 -6.51 6.04
N SER A 25 -5.04 -5.90 5.48
CA SER A 25 -4.89 -5.71 4.03
C SER A 25 -5.01 -7.03 3.24
N ARG A 26 -4.51 -8.14 3.82
CA ARG A 26 -4.62 -9.49 3.23
C ARG A 26 -6.04 -10.05 3.22
N GLU A 27 -6.90 -9.56 4.09
CA GLU A 27 -8.32 -9.94 4.18
C GLU A 27 -9.22 -9.02 3.35
N GLY A 28 -8.63 -8.16 2.51
CA GLY A 28 -9.34 -7.19 1.68
C GLY A 28 -9.76 -5.92 2.42
N MET A 29 -9.21 -5.66 3.61
CA MET A 29 -9.32 -4.33 4.21
C MET A 29 -8.41 -3.36 3.47
N GLN A 30 -8.82 -2.10 3.37
CA GLN A 30 -8.03 -1.10 2.68
C GLN A 30 -8.21 0.25 3.38
N THR A 31 -7.09 0.90 3.69
CA THR A 31 -7.11 2.28 4.20
C THR A 31 -7.18 3.26 3.04
N LEU A 32 -7.60 4.50 3.32
CA LEU A 32 -7.63 5.56 2.32
C LEU A 32 -6.25 5.77 1.67
N ASP A 33 -5.18 5.74 2.48
CA ASP A 33 -3.82 5.96 1.98
C ASP A 33 -3.36 4.84 1.05
N GLN A 34 -3.75 3.59 1.33
CA GLN A 34 -3.49 2.45 0.44
C GLN A 34 -4.25 2.61 -0.88
N ALA A 35 -5.53 2.98 -0.84
CA ALA A 35 -6.32 3.24 -2.03
C ALA A 35 -5.77 4.39 -2.87
N LEU A 36 -5.36 5.48 -2.23
CA LEU A 36 -4.72 6.61 -2.91
C LEU A 36 -3.39 6.20 -3.54
N ALA A 37 -2.57 5.42 -2.84
CA ALA A 37 -1.31 4.91 -3.39
C ALA A 37 -1.55 4.05 -4.64
N ASP A 38 -2.57 3.20 -4.63
CA ASP A 38 -2.95 2.38 -5.77
C ASP A 38 -3.47 3.22 -6.95
N LEU A 39 -4.29 4.23 -6.68
CA LEU A 39 -4.80 5.15 -7.70
C LEU A 39 -3.66 5.96 -8.34
N VAL A 40 -2.71 6.47 -7.55
CA VAL A 40 -1.50 7.16 -8.06
C VAL A 40 -0.69 6.23 -8.94
N ARG A 41 -0.50 4.98 -8.50
CA ARG A 41 0.25 3.97 -9.27
C ARG A 41 -0.42 3.62 -10.60
N SER A 42 -1.74 3.57 -10.63
CA SER A 42 -2.51 3.34 -11.84
C SER A 42 -2.55 4.54 -12.79
N GLY A 43 -1.98 5.69 -12.38
CA GLY A 43 -1.99 6.92 -13.16
C GLY A 43 -3.35 7.60 -13.23
N ILE A 44 -4.33 7.16 -12.42
CA ILE A 44 -5.68 7.73 -12.39
C ILE A 44 -5.68 9.09 -11.67
N VAL A 45 -4.82 9.26 -10.68
CA VAL A 45 -4.66 10.53 -9.94
C VAL A 45 -3.18 10.91 -9.85
N THR A 46 -2.91 12.21 -9.78
CA THR A 46 -1.54 12.69 -9.59
C THR A 46 -1.10 12.53 -8.13
N GLN A 47 0.21 12.41 -7.89
CA GLN A 47 0.75 12.34 -6.52
C GLN A 47 0.36 13.58 -5.71
N GLU A 48 0.35 14.76 -6.34
CA GLU A 48 -0.03 16.02 -5.70
C GLU A 48 -1.50 16.01 -5.25
N GLU A 49 -2.42 15.57 -6.10
CA GLU A 49 -3.84 15.44 -5.74
C GLU A 49 -4.07 14.42 -4.63
N ALA A 50 -3.36 13.30 -4.68
CA ALA A 50 -3.44 12.28 -3.64
C ALA A 50 -2.93 12.82 -2.28
N VAL A 51 -1.84 13.59 -2.29
CA VAL A 51 -1.29 14.26 -1.10
C VAL A 51 -2.24 15.33 -0.54
N MET A 52 -3.01 16.01 -1.39
CA MET A 52 -4.04 16.97 -0.93
C MET A 52 -5.27 16.30 -0.31
N LYS A 53 -5.55 15.02 -0.63
CA LYS A 53 -6.74 14.29 -0.19
C LYS A 53 -6.49 13.30 0.95
N THR A 54 -5.25 12.85 1.13
CA THR A 54 -4.88 11.97 2.24
C THR A 54 -4.97 12.68 3.58
N SER A 55 -5.29 11.91 4.62
CA SER A 55 -5.20 12.36 6.01
C SER A 55 -3.76 12.31 6.56
N ASN A 56 -2.86 11.57 5.91
CA ASN A 56 -1.47 11.40 6.31
C ASN A 56 -0.51 11.40 5.10
N PRO A 57 -0.02 12.58 4.67
CA PRO A 57 0.84 12.70 3.50
C PRO A 57 2.20 12.03 3.67
N VAL A 58 2.68 11.87 4.91
CA VAL A 58 3.94 11.16 5.21
C VAL A 58 3.76 9.67 4.92
N LYS A 59 2.68 9.06 5.44
CA LYS A 59 2.36 7.65 5.21
C LYS A 59 2.14 7.36 3.73
N LEU A 60 1.42 8.22 3.01
CA LEU A 60 1.20 8.06 1.57
C LEU A 60 2.52 8.08 0.79
N ASN A 61 3.41 9.03 1.06
CA ASN A 61 4.72 9.10 0.40
C ASN A 61 5.58 7.86 0.70
N GLU A 62 5.50 7.34 1.93
CA GLU A 62 6.21 6.11 2.30
C GLU A 62 5.67 4.89 1.54
N LEU A 63 4.34 4.75 1.45
CA LEU A 63 3.70 3.68 0.66
C LEU A 63 4.08 3.74 -0.82
N LEU A 64 4.20 4.94 -1.39
CA LEU A 64 4.65 5.13 -2.76
C LEU A 64 6.13 4.77 -2.96
N ARG A 65 6.98 4.93 -1.94
CA ARG A 65 8.41 4.57 -1.99
C ARG A 65 8.67 3.07 -1.84
N ILE A 66 8.09 2.44 -0.81
CA ILE A 66 8.35 1.04 -0.43
C ILE A 66 8.13 0.07 -1.61
N GLN A 67 7.17 0.35 -2.49
CA GLN A 67 6.82 -0.58 -3.57
C GLN A 67 7.71 -0.46 -4.81
N GLN A 68 8.44 0.65 -4.99
CA GLN A 68 9.40 0.79 -6.10
C GLN A 68 10.61 -0.12 -5.93
N GLU A 69 10.99 -0.43 -4.69
CA GLU A 69 12.09 -1.34 -4.38
C GLU A 69 11.73 -2.77 -4.76
N SER A 70 10.49 -3.19 -4.52
CA SER A 70 10.01 -4.56 -4.85
C SER A 70 10.06 -4.88 -6.35
N SER A 71 9.85 -3.89 -7.22
CA SER A 71 9.95 -4.05 -8.68
C SER A 71 11.41 -4.00 -9.20
N ARG A 72 12.33 -3.43 -8.42
CA ARG A 72 13.75 -3.24 -8.81
C ARG A 72 14.60 -4.49 -8.55
N PHE A 73 14.14 -5.42 -7.72
CA PHE A 73 14.86 -6.66 -7.41
C PHE A 73 14.62 -7.81 -8.40
N GLN A 74 13.74 -7.67 -9.41
CA GLN A 74 13.46 -8.74 -10.38
C GLN A 74 14.39 -8.72 -11.61
N THR A 75 15.06 -7.61 -11.93
CA THR A 75 15.87 -7.49 -13.16
C THR A 75 17.35 -7.89 -13.03
N SER A 76 17.82 -8.32 -11.86
CA SER A 76 19.25 -8.64 -11.65
C SER A 76 19.61 -10.13 -11.77
N GLY A 77 18.62 -11.05 -11.84
CA GLY A 77 18.86 -12.49 -11.83
C GLY A 77 18.87 -13.19 -13.20
N GLU A 78 18.20 -12.63 -14.21
CA GLU A 78 17.98 -13.33 -15.49
C GLU A 78 18.97 -12.95 -16.61
N ALA A 79 19.75 -11.88 -16.47
CA ALA A 79 20.54 -11.33 -17.57
C ALA A 79 21.88 -12.07 -17.88
N MET A 80 22.23 -13.14 -17.16
CA MET A 80 23.55 -13.79 -17.28
C MET A 80 23.57 -15.12 -18.04
N ALA A 81 22.43 -15.63 -18.54
CA ALA A 81 22.36 -17.00 -19.10
C ALA A 81 22.16 -17.12 -20.63
N LEU A 82 22.00 -16.03 -21.39
CA LEU A 82 21.65 -16.13 -22.82
C LEU A 82 22.49 -15.26 -23.77
N HIS A 83 23.78 -15.07 -23.51
CA HIS A 83 24.69 -14.59 -24.54
C HIS A 83 26.13 -15.10 -24.34
N ASN A 84 26.40 -16.33 -24.79
CA ASN A 84 27.74 -16.70 -25.19
C ASN A 84 27.72 -17.30 -26.60
N PRO A 85 27.97 -16.48 -27.64
CA PRO A 85 28.35 -16.98 -28.95
C PRO A 85 29.87 -17.23 -28.98
N VAL A 86 30.26 -18.50 -29.09
CA VAL A 86 31.35 -18.95 -29.97
C VAL A 86 30.90 -20.24 -30.64
#